data_AF-A0A661PZ12-F1
#
_entry.id   AF-A0A661PZ12-F1
#
_cell.length_a   1.000
_cell.length_b   1.000
_cell.length_c   1.000
_cell.angle_alpha   90.00
_cell.angle_beta   90.00
_cell.angle_gamma   90.00
#
_symmetry.space_group_name_H-M   'P 1'
#
loop_
_entity.id
_entity.type
_entity.pdbx_description
1 polymer ?
#
loop_
_entity_poly.entity_id
_entity_poly.type
_entity_poly.pdbx_seq_one_letter_code
_entity_poly.pdbx_strand_id
1 'polypeptide(L)'
;IAPDGKAACVVVTREMYEQTGTNAEHTDRLVNYPRSIAGVEVAFLLRQEDEQSFKLSFRSRGKVDVASLAQEFGGGGHKNAAGCYLTGTAEDIIRLVFEKIARLLRDQDAETTPLAAGAVH
;
A
#
# COMPACT_ATOMS: atom_id res chain seq x y z
N ILE A 1 2.96 -2.83 -10.22
CA ILE A 1 2.35 -3.95 -9.46
C ILE A 1 3.52 -4.79 -8.93
N ALA A 2 3.43 -5.33 -7.72
CA ALA A 2 4.46 -6.21 -7.17
C ALA A 2 4.56 -7.52 -7.98
N PRO A 3 5.73 -8.18 -8.04
CA PRO A 3 5.93 -9.40 -8.84
C PRO A 3 4.97 -10.55 -8.51
N ASP A 4 4.51 -10.65 -7.25
CA ASP A 4 3.56 -11.67 -6.79
C ASP A 4 2.09 -11.31 -7.05
N GLY A 5 1.81 -10.13 -7.61
CA GLY A 5 0.47 -9.62 -7.87
C GLY A 5 -0.34 -9.26 -6.63
N LYS A 6 0.19 -9.43 -5.41
CA LYS A 6 -0.55 -9.20 -4.16
C LYS A 6 -0.57 -7.74 -3.73
N ALA A 7 0.27 -6.89 -4.33
CA ALA A 7 0.29 -5.46 -4.06
C ALA A 7 0.35 -4.60 -5.31
N ALA A 8 -0.29 -3.43 -5.28
CA ALA A 8 -0.29 -2.48 -6.39
C ALA A 8 -0.15 -1.03 -5.93
N CYS A 9 0.50 -0.22 -6.77
CA CYS A 9 0.73 1.20 -6.52
C CYS A 9 0.22 2.02 -7.70
N VAL A 10 -0.36 3.19 -7.42
CA VAL A 10 -0.56 4.27 -8.37
C VAL A 10 0.26 5.47 -7.90
N VAL A 11 0.92 6.15 -8.82
CA VAL A 11 1.68 7.37 -8.55
C VAL A 11 1.00 8.54 -9.23
N VAL A 12 0.85 9.65 -8.50
CA VAL A 12 0.39 10.93 -9.05
C VAL A 12 1.44 11.98 -8.75
N THR A 13 2.02 12.56 -9.80
CA THR A 13 3.02 13.64 -9.70
C THR A 13 2.36 15.01 -9.77
N ARG A 14 3.11 16.05 -9.37
CA ARG A 14 2.64 17.44 -9.53
C ARG A 14 2.49 17.86 -10.98
N GLU A 15 3.39 17.39 -11.83
CA GLU A 15 3.33 17.62 -13.28
C GLU A 15 2.02 17.08 -13.88
N MET A 16 1.51 15.94 -13.39
CA MET A 16 0.20 15.43 -13.85
C MET A 16 -0.94 16.38 -13.49
N TYR A 17 -0.90 17.06 -12.34
CA TYR A 17 -1.90 18.07 -11.99
C TYR A 17 -1.83 19.27 -12.93
N GLU A 18 -0.63 19.76 -13.20
CA GLU A 18 -0.40 20.89 -14.10
C GLU A 18 -0.88 20.58 -15.53
N GLN A 19 -0.56 19.40 -16.05
CA GLN A 19 -0.96 18.96 -17.39
C GLN A 19 -2.47 18.76 -17.54
N THR A 20 -3.18 18.45 -16.46
CA THR A 20 -4.62 18.11 -16.49
C THR A 20 -5.52 19.20 -15.92
N GLY A 21 -4.96 20.24 -15.30
CA GLY A 21 -5.72 21.27 -14.57
C GLY A 21 -6.46 20.72 -13.35
N THR A 22 -5.99 19.62 -12.76
CA THR A 22 -6.60 18.98 -11.58
C THR A 22 -5.82 19.26 -10.30
N ASN A 23 -6.27 18.71 -9.17
CA ASN A 23 -5.63 18.91 -7.86
C ASN A 23 -5.75 17.65 -6.99
N ALA A 24 -5.17 17.70 -5.79
CA ALA A 24 -5.15 16.60 -4.83
C ALA A 24 -6.53 16.02 -4.46
N GLU A 25 -7.59 16.84 -4.44
CA GLU A 25 -8.95 16.39 -4.11
C GLU A 25 -9.52 15.46 -5.18
N HIS A 26 -9.13 15.67 -6.44
CA HIS A 26 -9.56 14.85 -7.56
C HIS A 26 -8.97 13.43 -7.53
N THR A 27 -7.89 13.20 -6.78
CA THR A 27 -7.15 11.92 -6.81
C THR A 27 -7.32 11.07 -5.57
N ASP A 28 -8.03 11.55 -4.56
CA ASP A 28 -8.15 10.87 -3.25
C ASP A 28 -8.79 9.48 -3.32
N ARG A 29 -9.61 9.25 -4.36
CA ARG A 29 -10.25 7.95 -4.60
C ARG A 29 -9.47 7.03 -5.53
N LEU A 30 -8.35 7.48 -6.13
CA LEU A 30 -7.62 6.69 -7.11
C LEU A 30 -7.06 5.39 -6.53
N VAL A 31 -6.79 5.33 -5.22
CA VAL A 31 -6.32 4.12 -4.54
C VAL A 31 -7.30 2.92 -4.66
N ASN A 32 -8.58 3.18 -4.96
CA ASN A 32 -9.57 2.11 -5.11
C ASN A 32 -9.41 1.33 -6.43
N TYR A 33 -8.84 1.93 -7.48
CA TYR A 33 -8.61 1.25 -8.76
C TYR A 33 -7.59 0.11 -8.66
N PRO A 34 -6.36 0.30 -8.13
CA PRO A 34 -5.43 -0.81 -7.94
C PRO A 34 -5.99 -1.88 -7.00
N ARG A 35 -6.86 -1.52 -6.03
CA ARG A 35 -7.52 -2.48 -5.13
C ARG A 35 -8.56 -3.36 -5.82
N SER A 36 -9.12 -2.94 -6.95
CA SER A 36 -10.13 -3.72 -7.68
C SER A 36 -9.52 -4.82 -8.56
N ILE A 37 -8.19 -4.79 -8.77
CA ILE A 37 -7.45 -5.81 -9.51
C ILE A 37 -7.54 -7.15 -8.75
N ALA A 38 -7.94 -8.21 -9.46
CA ALA A 38 -8.02 -9.55 -8.88
C ALA A 38 -6.65 -10.00 -8.36
N GLY A 39 -6.62 -10.50 -7.13
CA GLY A 39 -5.39 -10.95 -6.45
C GLY A 39 -4.66 -9.87 -5.66
N VAL A 40 -4.91 -8.58 -5.91
CA VAL A 40 -4.30 -7.50 -5.12
C VAL A 40 -4.94 -7.45 -3.73
N GLU A 41 -4.12 -7.67 -2.70
CA GLU A 41 -4.53 -7.65 -1.31
C GLU A 41 -4.32 -6.27 -0.66
N VAL A 42 -3.24 -5.59 -1.03
CA VAL A 42 -2.94 -4.22 -0.57
C VAL A 42 -2.69 -3.32 -1.77
N ALA A 43 -3.35 -2.18 -1.79
CA ALA A 43 -3.12 -1.14 -2.78
C ALA A 43 -2.72 0.16 -2.09
N PHE A 44 -1.86 0.96 -2.72
CA PHE A 44 -1.53 2.28 -2.22
C PHE A 44 -1.42 3.33 -3.34
N LEU A 45 -1.78 4.56 -3.00
CA LEU A 45 -1.58 5.74 -3.82
C LEU A 45 -0.42 6.52 -3.24
N LEU A 46 0.56 6.83 -4.09
CA LEU A 46 1.66 7.73 -3.81
C LEU A 46 1.39 9.06 -4.52
N ARG A 47 1.08 10.10 -3.74
CA ARG A 47 0.82 11.45 -4.27
C ARG A 47 2.00 12.35 -3.92
N GLN A 48 2.57 13.00 -4.92
CA GLN A 48 3.64 13.97 -4.73
C GLN A 48 3.06 15.26 -4.14
N GLU A 49 3.60 15.69 -2.99
CA GLU A 49 3.27 16.97 -2.34
C GLU A 49 4.34 18.02 -2.70
N ASP A 50 5.62 17.62 -2.66
CA ASP A 50 6.79 18.43 -3.05
C ASP A 50 7.81 17.58 -3.81
N GLU A 51 8.94 18.16 -4.21
CA GLU A 51 10.01 17.45 -4.96
C GLU A 51 10.46 16.15 -4.30
N GLN A 52 10.50 16.13 -2.97
CA GLN A 52 10.96 14.98 -2.18
C GLN A 52 9.92 14.46 -1.19
N SER A 53 8.69 14.98 -1.20
CA SER A 53 7.67 14.63 -0.19
C SER A 53 6.45 14.00 -0.85
N PHE A 54 5.98 12.90 -0.27
CA PHE A 54 4.84 12.17 -0.79
C PHE A 54 3.85 11.81 0.32
N LYS A 55 2.56 11.99 0.02
CA LYS A 55 1.46 11.41 0.79
C LYS A 55 1.17 10.00 0.29
N LEU A 56 1.14 9.04 1.21
CA LEU A 56 0.75 7.67 0.95
C LEU A 56 -0.65 7.41 1.48
N SER A 57 -1.50 6.81 0.67
CA SER A 57 -2.82 6.34 1.07
C SER A 57 -2.93 4.84 0.79
N PHE A 58 -3.12 4.04 1.84
CA PHE A 58 -3.20 2.59 1.76
C PHE A 58 -4.65 2.10 1.81
N ARG A 59 -4.91 0.99 1.13
CA ARG A 59 -6.14 0.20 1.23
C ARG A 59 -5.81 -1.28 1.25
N SER A 60 -6.47 -2.02 2.12
CA SER A 60 -6.33 -3.48 2.24
C SER A 60 -7.68 -4.16 2.02
N ARG A 61 -7.66 -5.41 1.55
CA ARG A 61 -8.84 -6.29 1.48
C ARG A 61 -9.10 -7.04 2.80
N GLY A 62 -8.18 -6.94 3.76
CA GLY A 62 -8.40 -7.39 5.14
C GLY A 62 -7.28 -8.27 5.71
N LYS A 63 -6.47 -8.92 4.86
CA LYS A 63 -5.36 -9.76 5.36
C LYS A 63 -4.25 -8.94 6.03
N VAL A 64 -3.96 -7.75 5.51
CA VAL A 64 -2.91 -6.88 6.07
C VAL A 64 -3.55 -5.72 6.83
N ASP A 65 -3.11 -5.48 8.06
CA ASP A 65 -3.41 -4.25 8.80
C ASP A 65 -2.55 -3.10 8.28
N VAL A 66 -3.15 -2.24 7.45
CA VAL A 66 -2.45 -1.07 6.90
C VAL A 66 -2.35 0.10 7.86
N ALA A 67 -3.09 0.11 8.97
CA ALA A 67 -2.91 1.11 10.02
C ALA A 67 -1.60 0.88 10.76
N SER A 68 -1.29 -0.36 11.12
CA SER A 68 0.01 -0.70 11.73
C SER A 68 1.17 -0.39 10.79
N LEU A 69 1.05 -0.72 9.50
CA LEU A 69 2.05 -0.33 8.49
C LEU A 69 2.24 1.18 8.42
N ALA A 70 1.15 1.95 8.40
CA ALA A 70 1.24 3.41 8.36
C ALA A 70 1.87 3.98 9.65
N GLN A 71 1.60 3.38 10.82
CA GLN A 71 2.19 3.78 12.10
C GLN A 71 3.71 3.57 12.14
N GLU A 72 4.25 2.51 11.50
CA GLU A 72 5.71 2.34 11.35
C GLU A 72 6.37 3.52 10.60
N PHE A 73 5.59 4.22 9.78
CA PHE A 73 6.01 5.41 9.04
C PHE A 73 5.53 6.72 9.69
N GLY A 74 5.07 6.70 10.94
CA GLY A 74 4.60 7.88 11.66
C GLY A 74 3.21 8.39 11.23
N GLY A 75 2.47 7.59 10.46
CA GLY A 75 1.09 7.86 10.07
C GLY A 75 0.07 7.11 10.94
N GLY A 76 -1.09 6.80 10.35
CA GLY A 76 -2.14 6.05 11.04
C GLY A 76 -3.42 5.90 10.22
N GLY A 77 -4.45 5.34 10.86
CA GLY A 77 -5.76 5.13 10.26
C GLY A 77 -6.47 3.90 10.82
N HIS A 78 -7.21 3.21 9.95
CA HIS A 78 -7.93 1.97 10.26
C HIS A 78 -7.29 0.77 9.58
N LYS A 79 -7.57 -0.42 10.10
CA LYS A 79 -7.04 -1.71 9.61
C LYS A 79 -7.03 -1.85 8.08
N ASN A 80 -8.08 -1.35 7.39
CA ASN A 80 -8.23 -1.47 5.94
C ASN A 80 -7.95 -0.16 5.16
N ALA A 81 -7.71 0.95 5.85
CA ALA A 81 -7.54 2.27 5.23
C ALA A 81 -6.71 3.18 6.13
N ALA A 82 -5.50 3.53 5.68
CA ALA A 82 -4.56 4.33 6.45
C ALA A 82 -3.73 5.23 5.54
N GLY A 83 -2.93 6.13 6.12
CA GLY A 83 -2.01 6.96 5.37
C GLY A 83 -0.85 7.47 6.21
N CYS A 84 0.22 7.85 5.52
CA CYS A 84 1.41 8.46 6.10
C CYS A 84 2.05 9.43 5.10
N TYR A 85 3.09 10.13 5.53
CA TYR A 85 3.93 10.97 4.68
C TYR A 85 5.36 10.42 4.71
N LEU A 86 6.01 10.35 3.56
CA LEU A 86 7.40 9.93 3.45
C LEU A 86 8.19 10.92 2.59
N THR A 87 9.46 11.08 2.96
CA THR A 87 10.42 11.88 2.21
C THR A 87 11.39 10.97 1.45
N GLY A 88 11.70 11.30 0.20
CA GLY A 88 12.62 10.56 -0.66
C GLY A 88 12.24 10.63 -2.13
N THR A 89 12.85 9.79 -2.94
CA THR A 89 12.42 9.61 -4.34
C THR A 89 11.18 8.70 -4.39
N ALA A 90 10.36 8.87 -5.42
CA ALA A 90 9.20 7.99 -5.62
C ALA A 90 9.63 6.52 -5.72
N GLU A 91 10.76 6.24 -6.38
CA GLU A 91 11.29 4.89 -6.55
C GLU A 91 11.69 4.24 -5.22
N ASP A 92 12.46 4.96 -4.38
CA ASP A 92 12.89 4.44 -3.08
C ASP A 92 11.70 4.18 -2.15
N ILE A 93 10.72 5.10 -2.15
CA ILE A 93 9.49 4.95 -1.36
C ILE A 93 8.69 3.74 -1.84
N ILE A 94 8.52 3.58 -3.16
CA ILE A 94 7.78 2.45 -3.73
C ILE A 94 8.47 1.12 -3.37
N ARG A 95 9.80 1.04 -3.49
CA ARG A 95 10.58 -0.16 -3.12
C ARG A 95 10.38 -0.50 -1.65
N LEU A 96 10.61 0.47 -0.76
CA LEU A 96 10.47 0.30 0.70
C LEU A 96 9.07 -0.20 1.08
N VAL A 97 8.03 0.39 0.50
CA VAL A 97 6.64 0.05 0.81
C VAL A 97 6.31 -1.35 0.29
N PHE A 98 6.73 -1.72 -0.92
CA PHE A 98 6.51 -3.07 -1.43
C PHE A 98 7.22 -4.14 -0.58
N GLU A 99 8.46 -3.89 -0.14
CA GLU A 99 9.20 -4.81 0.73
C GLU A 99 8.47 -5.05 2.06
N LYS A 100 7.96 -3.97 2.69
CA LYS A 100 7.19 -4.06 3.93
C LYS A 100 5.87 -4.82 3.75
N ILE A 101 5.11 -4.51 2.70
CA ILE A 101 3.86 -5.23 2.40
C ILE A 101 4.14 -6.72 2.13
N ALA A 102 5.18 -7.04 1.36
CA ALA A 102 5.53 -8.43 1.05
C ALA A 102 5.91 -9.21 2.32
N ARG A 103 6.58 -8.58 3.29
CA ARG A 103 6.85 -9.19 4.60
C ARG A 103 5.55 -9.47 5.36
N LEU A 104 4.68 -8.47 5.50
CA LEU A 104 3.41 -8.62 6.23
C LEU A 104 2.51 -9.71 5.62
N LEU A 105 2.49 -9.82 4.29
CA LEU A 105 1.73 -10.87 3.60
C LEU A 105 2.29 -12.27 3.87
N ARG A 106 3.63 -12.44 3.94
CA ARG A 106 4.24 -13.73 4.29
C ARG A 106 3.96 -14.13 5.74
N ASP A 107 4.03 -13.17 6.66
CA ASP A 107 3.79 -13.43 8.09
C ASP A 107 2.34 -13.90 8.32
N GLN A 108 1.37 -13.32 7.61
CA GLN A 108 -0.04 -13.74 7.64
C GLN A 108 -0.27 -15.14 7.03
N ASP A 109 0.39 -15.46 5.92
CA ASP A 109 0.28 -16.79 5.30
C ASP A 109 0.87 -17.89 6.22
N ALA A 110 1.91 -17.56 7.02
CA ALA A 110 2.51 -18.47 7.99
C ALA A 110 1.62 -18.75 9.22
N GLU A 111 0.90 -17.73 9.73
CA GLU A 111 -0.03 -17.87 10.85
C GLU A 111 -1.30 -18.68 10.50
N THR A 112 -1.64 -18.75 9.20
CA THR A 112 -2.87 -19.41 8.73
C THR A 112 -2.69 -20.90 8.40
N THR A 113 -1.47 -21.44 8.47
CA THR A 113 -1.23 -22.89 8.26
C THR A 113 -1.45 -23.64 9.57
N PRO A 114 -2.50 -24.47 9.74
CA PRO A 114 -2.66 -25.27 10.93
C PRO A 114 -1.61 -26.38 10.96
N LEU A 115 -1.13 -26.70 12.15
CA LEU A 115 -0.33 -27.88 12.46
C LEU A 115 -1.13 -29.14 12.07
N ALA A 116 -1.05 -29.59 10.81
CA ALA A 116 -1.50 -30.91 10.41
C ALA A 116 -0.46 -31.96 10.86
N ALA A 117 -0.36 -32.17 12.17
CA ALA A 117 0.42 -33.25 12.76
C ALA A 117 -0.43 -33.95 13.82
N GLY A 118 -0.97 -35.11 13.46
CA GLY A 118 -1.75 -35.93 14.39
C GLY A 118 -2.61 -37.03 13.77
N ALA A 119 -2.26 -37.56 12.60
CA ALA A 119 -2.71 -38.90 12.24
C ALA A 119 -1.76 -39.89 12.95
N VAL A 120 -2.21 -40.45 14.08
CA VAL A 120 -1.58 -41.64 14.66
C VAL A 120 -2.58 -42.78 14.50
N HIS A 121 -2.07 -43.84 13.87
CA HIS A 121 -2.69 -45.14 13.65
C HIS A 121 -3.23 -45.80 14.92
#